data_AF-A0AA35UKB8-F1
#
_entry.id   AF-A0AA35UKB8-F1
#
_cell.length_a   1.000
_cell.length_b   1.000
_cell.length_c   1.000
_cell.angle_alpha   90.00
_cell.angle_beta   90.00
_cell.angle_gamma   90.00
#
_symmetry.space_group_name_H-M   'P 1'
#
loop_
_entity.id
_entity.type
_entity.pdbx_description
1 polymer ?
#
loop_
_entity_poly.entity_id
_entity_poly.type
_entity_poly.pdbx_seq_one_letter_code
_entity_poly.pdbx_strand_id
1 'polypeptide(L)'
;MKPQQMETILTNLIAHYEAEKLSIKNMQDECWEHQSYKKELMTEMDSKPSYENYMRMQKLVLDNNYETAKMLKAMQEMENKYDELINNLKKEIKSLPEDKHPYV
;
A
#
# COMPACT_ATOMS: atom_id res chain seq x y z
N MET A 1 -23.51 -4.02 -23.74
CA MET A 1 -23.80 -3.30 -22.47
C MET A 1 -24.14 -1.87 -22.82
N LYS A 2 -25.08 -1.23 -22.11
CA LYS A 2 -25.35 0.21 -22.34
C LYS A 2 -24.17 1.06 -21.83
N PRO A 3 -23.84 2.21 -22.45
CA PRO A 3 -22.73 3.06 -22.03
C PRO A 3 -22.76 3.43 -20.54
N GLN A 4 -23.95 3.81 -20.03
CA GLN A 4 -24.18 4.14 -18.61
C GLN A 4 -23.90 2.95 -17.65
N GLN A 5 -24.22 1.72 -18.07
CA GLN A 5 -23.92 0.52 -17.28
C GLN A 5 -22.40 0.26 -17.23
N MET A 6 -21.69 0.55 -18.34
CA MET A 6 -20.24 0.41 -18.41
C MET A 6 -19.55 1.44 -17.52
N GLU A 7 -19.98 2.69 -17.58
CA GLU A 7 -19.48 3.77 -16.74
C GLU A 7 -19.65 3.49 -15.24
N THR A 8 -20.80 2.94 -14.84
CA THR A 8 -21.07 2.54 -13.45
C THR A 8 -20.10 1.46 -12.98
N ILE A 9 -19.85 0.44 -13.82
CA ILE A 9 -18.91 -0.64 -13.50
C ILE A 9 -17.48 -0.10 -13.36
N LEU A 10 -17.03 0.73 -14.31
CA LEU A 10 -15.68 1.32 -14.29
C LEU A 10 -15.48 2.23 -13.07
N THR A 11 -16.51 3.00 -12.70
CA THR A 11 -16.47 3.86 -11.51
C THR A 11 -16.37 3.04 -10.22
N ASN A 12 -17.12 1.94 -10.11
CA ASN A 12 -17.01 1.03 -8.97
C ASN A 12 -15.64 0.36 -8.89
N LEU A 13 -15.03 0.00 -10.02
CA LEU A 13 -13.67 -0.52 -10.09
C LEU A 13 -12.62 0.50 -9.62
N ILE A 14 -12.78 1.78 -9.98
CA ILE A 14 -11.92 2.85 -9.46
C ILE A 14 -12.05 2.94 -7.94
N ALA A 15 -13.27 2.99 -7.40
CA ALA A 15 -13.50 3.07 -5.97
C ALA A 15 -12.89 1.86 -5.21
N HIS A 16 -12.95 0.66 -5.81
CA HIS A 16 -12.30 -0.53 -5.26
C HIS A 16 -10.77 -0.37 -5.18
N TYR A 17 -10.12 0.06 -6.27
CA TYR A 17 -8.68 0.26 -6.27
C TYR A 17 -8.23 1.40 -5.33
N GLU A 18 -9.04 2.45 -5.18
CA GLU A 18 -8.78 3.51 -4.20
C GLU A 18 -8.84 2.98 -2.75
N ALA A 19 -9.78 2.08 -2.45
CA ALA A 19 -9.86 1.43 -1.14
C ALA A 19 -8.66 0.50 -0.88
N GLU A 20 -8.21 -0.25 -1.89
CA GLU A 20 -7.01 -1.10 -1.78
C GLU A 20 -5.75 -0.27 -1.55
N LYS A 21 -5.59 0.87 -2.24
CA LYS A 21 -4.49 1.82 -1.98
C LYS A 21 -4.50 2.32 -0.54
N LEU A 22 -5.66 2.69 -0.01
CA LEU A 22 -5.78 3.13 1.38
C LEU A 22 -5.37 2.02 2.35
N SER A 23 -5.78 0.78 2.08
CA SER A 23 -5.37 -0.37 2.89
C SER A 23 -3.86 -0.58 2.87
N ILE A 24 -3.21 -0.44 1.71
CA ILE A 24 -1.74 -0.57 1.62
C ILE A 24 -1.05 0.53 2.41
N LYS A 25 -1.53 1.77 2.30
CA LYS A 25 -0.98 2.89 3.07
C LYS A 25 -1.05 2.64 4.57
N ASN A 26 -2.18 2.14 5.07
CA ASN A 26 -2.30 1.79 6.49
C ASN A 26 -1.29 0.70 6.89
N MET A 27 -1.07 -0.32 6.06
CA MET A 27 -0.05 -1.34 6.33
C MET A 27 1.38 -0.77 6.31
N GLN A 28 1.67 0.21 5.45
CA GLN A 28 2.95 0.91 5.45
C GLN A 28 3.15 1.70 6.76
N ASP A 29 2.11 2.43 7.19
CA ASP A 29 2.14 3.21 8.43
C ASP A 29 2.38 2.30 9.65
N GLU A 30 1.69 1.15 9.75
CA GLU A 30 1.94 0.13 10.77
C GLU A 30 3.40 -0.37 10.76
N CYS A 31 3.97 -0.60 9.56
CA CYS A 31 5.37 -1.00 9.44
C CYS A 31 6.32 0.07 9.99
N TRP A 32 6.03 1.35 9.77
CA TRP A 32 6.83 2.46 10.30
C TRP A 32 6.73 2.58 11.83
N GLU A 33 5.53 2.44 12.39
CA GLU A 33 5.32 2.44 13.84
C GLU A 33 6.09 1.29 14.51
N HIS A 34 6.02 0.09 13.94
CA HIS A 34 6.79 -1.07 14.41
C HIS A 34 8.31 -0.82 14.36
N GLN A 35 8.82 -0.17 13.31
CA GLN A 35 10.23 0.23 13.24
C GLN A 35 10.62 1.24 14.33
N SER A 36 9.74 2.19 14.66
CA SER A 36 9.97 3.18 15.72
C SER A 36 10.04 2.49 17.09
N TYR A 37 9.05 1.66 17.42
CA TYR A 37 9.01 0.89 18.67
C TYR A 37 10.24 0.00 18.85
N LYS A 38 10.71 -0.64 17.76
CA LYS A 38 11.93 -1.44 17.77
C LYS A 38 13.18 -0.63 18.11
N LYS A 39 13.29 0.61 17.63
CA LYS A 39 14.41 1.51 17.96
C LYS A 39 14.42 1.91 19.44
N GLU A 40 13.24 2.17 20.00
CA GLU A 40 13.09 2.47 21.43
C GLU A 40 13.52 1.29 22.30
N LEU A 41 13.06 0.08 21.96
CA LEU A 41 13.44 -1.15 22.66
C LEU A 41 14.96 -1.38 22.61
N MET A 42 15.59 -1.15 21.45
CA MET A 42 17.05 -1.24 21.31
C MET A 42 17.78 -0.23 22.21
N THR A 43 17.29 1.00 22.26
CA THR A 43 17.87 2.05 23.11
C THR A 43 17.78 1.67 24.60
N GLU A 44 16.68 1.06 25.02
CA GLU A 44 16.53 0.56 26.39
C GLU A 44 17.43 -0.66 26.66
N MET A 45 17.59 -1.56 25.69
CA MET A 45 18.42 -2.76 25.84
C MET A 45 19.92 -2.45 25.87
N ASP A 46 20.40 -1.49 25.09
CA ASP A 46 21.79 -1.03 25.11
C ASP A 46 22.20 -0.48 26.49
N SER A 47 21.22 -0.07 27.31
CA SER A 47 21.44 0.38 28.69
C SER A 47 21.61 -0.76 29.72
N LYS A 48 21.40 -2.04 29.35
CA LYS A 48 21.43 -3.21 30.27
C LYS A 48 22.39 -4.29 29.75
N PRO A 49 23.50 -4.62 30.46
CA PRO A 49 24.58 -5.42 29.88
C PRO A 49 24.35 -6.94 29.99
N SER A 50 24.16 -7.61 28.85
CA SER A 50 24.65 -8.99 28.66
C SER A 50 25.01 -9.20 27.18
N TYR A 51 26.28 -9.54 26.92
CA TYR A 51 26.89 -9.58 25.59
C TYR A 51 26.22 -10.55 24.60
N GLU A 52 25.77 -11.72 25.07
CA GLU A 52 25.07 -12.71 24.22
C GLU A 52 23.69 -12.25 23.76
N ASN A 53 22.94 -11.53 24.61
CA ASN A 53 21.67 -10.95 24.20
C ASN A 53 21.88 -9.88 23.14
N TYR A 54 22.95 -9.07 23.23
CA TYR A 54 23.25 -8.03 22.24
C TYR A 54 23.47 -8.59 20.83
N MET A 55 24.35 -9.58 20.65
CA MET A 55 24.66 -10.14 19.32
C MET A 55 23.46 -10.86 18.69
N ARG A 56 22.69 -11.61 19.50
CA ARG A 56 21.49 -12.32 19.02
C ARG A 56 20.39 -11.34 18.60
N MET A 57 20.18 -10.26 19.37
CA MET A 57 19.21 -9.23 19.01
C MET A 57 19.67 -8.38 17.83
N GLN A 58 20.96 -8.05 17.74
CA GLN A 58 21.50 -7.30 16.59
C GLN A 58 21.26 -8.05 15.28
N LYS A 59 21.45 -9.38 15.27
CA LYS A 59 21.13 -10.22 14.11
C LYS A 59 19.63 -10.20 13.78
N LEU A 60 18.77 -10.44 14.78
CA LEU A 60 17.30 -10.36 14.60
C LEU A 60 16.85 -9.00 14.06
N VAL A 61 17.51 -7.93 14.50
CA VAL A 61 17.23 -6.56 14.05
C VAL A 61 17.60 -6.37 12.58
N LEU A 62 18.79 -6.81 12.19
CA LEU A 62 19.27 -6.70 10.81
C LEU A 62 18.40 -7.51 9.83
N ASP A 63 18.10 -8.77 10.18
CA ASP A 63 17.26 -9.65 9.35
C ASP A 63 15.85 -9.07 9.18
N ASN A 64 15.27 -8.55 10.27
CA ASN A 64 13.95 -7.93 10.25
C ASN A 64 13.93 -6.61 9.45
N ASN A 65 15.00 -5.79 9.50
CA ASN A 65 15.09 -4.57 8.69
C ASN A 65 15.10 -4.88 7.18
N TYR A 66 15.82 -5.94 6.77
CA TYR A 66 15.86 -6.36 5.37
C TYR A 66 14.48 -6.82 4.87
N GLU A 67 13.80 -7.66 5.64
CA GLU A 67 12.45 -8.14 5.28
C GLU A 67 11.41 -7.02 5.29
N THR A 68 11.44 -6.11 6.26
CA THR A 68 10.54 -4.93 6.26
C THR A 68 10.82 -4.02 5.06
N ALA A 69 12.08 -3.77 4.71
CA ALA A 69 12.41 -2.95 3.54
C ALA A 69 11.93 -3.59 2.23
N LYS A 70 12.04 -4.91 2.11
CA LYS A 70 11.54 -5.68 0.96
C LYS A 70 10.01 -5.61 0.87
N MET A 71 9.33 -5.73 2.01
CA MET A 71 7.86 -5.63 2.11
C MET A 71 7.37 -4.22 1.75
N LEU A 72 7.99 -3.17 2.28
CA LEU A 72 7.68 -1.77 1.94
C LEU A 72 7.87 -1.50 0.45
N LYS A 73 8.96 -2.00 -0.15
CA LYS A 73 9.19 -1.87 -1.59
C LYS A 73 8.10 -2.56 -2.41
N ALA A 74 7.70 -3.77 -2.02
CA ALA A 74 6.62 -4.50 -2.71
C ALA A 74 5.27 -3.76 -2.59
N MET A 75 4.97 -3.19 -1.43
CA MET A 75 3.78 -2.35 -1.22
C MET A 75 3.78 -1.12 -2.14
N GLN A 76 4.91 -0.44 -2.25
CA GLN A 76 5.06 0.75 -3.08
C GLN A 76 4.94 0.42 -4.58
N GLU A 77 5.47 -0.71 -5.02
CA GLU A 77 5.27 -1.22 -6.39
C GLU A 77 3.78 -1.54 -6.66
N MET A 78 3.05 -2.02 -5.65
CA MET A 78 1.63 -2.32 -5.76
C MET A 78 0.78 -1.03 -5.84
N GLU A 79 1.10 0.00 -5.05
CA GLU A 79 0.45 1.32 -5.14
C GLU A 79 0.59 1.93 -6.54
N ASN A 80 1.80 1.88 -7.12
CA ASN A 80 2.05 2.37 -8.46
C ASN A 80 1.20 1.64 -9.51
N LYS A 81 1.06 0.31 -9.39
CA LYS A 81 0.19 -0.47 -10.27
C LYS A 81 -1.28 -0.08 -10.15
N TYR A 82 -1.76 0.16 -8.92
CA TYR A 82 -3.13 0.64 -8.74
C TYR A 82 -3.34 2.04 -9.32
N ASP A 83 -2.35 2.94 -9.23
CA ASP A 83 -2.42 4.24 -9.89
C ASP A 83 -2.47 4.13 -11.42
N GLU A 84 -1.69 3.24 -12.01
CA GLU A 84 -1.76 2.96 -13.44
C GLU A 84 -3.13 2.43 -13.86
N LEU A 85 -3.68 1.47 -13.10
CA LEU A 85 -5.01 0.90 -13.36
C LEU A 85 -6.12 1.94 -13.23
N ILE A 86 -6.12 2.76 -12.18
CA ILE A 86 -7.08 3.86 -11.99
C ILE A 86 -6.97 4.86 -13.16
N ASN A 87 -5.77 5.21 -13.58
CA ASN A 87 -5.56 6.14 -14.69
C ASN A 87 -6.04 5.57 -16.03
N ASN A 88 -5.87 4.26 -16.26
CA ASN A 88 -6.38 3.59 -17.45
C ASN A 88 -7.91 3.54 -17.45
N LEU A 89 -8.53 3.16 -16.33
CA LEU A 89 -10.00 3.17 -16.20
C LEU A 89 -10.59 4.58 -16.38
N LYS A 90 -9.93 5.61 -15.84
CA LYS A 90 -10.32 7.02 -16.05
C LYS A 90 -10.24 7.43 -17.53
N LYS A 91 -9.27 6.90 -18.30
CA LYS A 91 -9.19 7.11 -19.75
C LYS A 91 -10.29 6.35 -20.49
N GLU A 92 -10.58 5.12 -20.08
CA GLU A 92 -11.66 4.32 -20.66
C GLU A 92 -13.01 5.01 -20.50
N ILE A 93 -13.33 5.51 -19.30
CA ILE A 93 -14.55 6.31 -19.05
C ILE A 93 -14.62 7.50 -20.00
N LYS A 94 -13.54 8.27 -20.15
CA LYS A 94 -13.49 9.43 -21.07
C LYS A 94 -13.64 9.06 -22.55
N SER A 95 -13.35 7.80 -22.90
CA SER A 95 -13.49 7.28 -24.26
C SER A 95 -14.86 6.67 -24.54
N LEU A 96 -15.70 6.50 -23.51
CA LEU A 96 -17.06 6.01 -23.72
C LEU A 96 -17.86 7.06 -24.51
N PRO A 97 -18.65 6.62 -25.51
CA PRO A 97 -19.52 7.53 -26.23
C PRO A 97 -20.53 8.14 -25.25
N GLU A 98 -20.57 9.48 -25.17
CA GLU A 98 -21.63 10.20 -24.47
C GLU A 98 -22.98 9.74 -25.03
N ASP A 99 -23.86 9.25 -24.17
CA ASP A 99 -25.19 8.79 -24.54
C ASP A 99 -25.99 10.01 -25.02
N LYS A 100 -25.96 10.29 -26.32
CA LYS A 100 -26.65 11.43 -26.96
C LYS A 100 -28.18 11.31 -26.99
N HIS A 101 -28.75 10.34 -26.28
CA HIS A 101 -30.19 10.17 -26.20
C HIS A 101 -30.72 10.64 -24.83
N PRO A 102 -31.36 11.83 -24.75
CA PRO A 102 -32.24 12.13 -23.65
C PRO A 102 -33.42 11.17 -23.76
N TYR A 103 -33.54 10.26 -22.80
CA TYR A 103 -34.74 9.44 -22.68
C TYR A 103 -35.92 10.39 -22.41
N VAL A 104 -36.82 10.49 -23.40
CA VAL A 104 -38.21 10.95 -23.22
C VAL A 104 -38.99 9.86 -22.51
#